data_AF-A0A950AXI3-F1
#
_entry.id   AF-A0A950AXI3-F1
#
_cell.length_a   1.000
_cell.length_b   1.000
_cell.length_c   1.000
_cell.angle_alpha   90.00
_cell.angle_beta   90.00
_cell.angle_gamma   90.00
#
_symmetry.space_group_name_H-M   'P 1'
#
loop_
_entity.id
_entity.type
_entity.pdbx_description
1 polymer ?
#
loop_
_entity_poly.entity_id
_entity_poly.type
_entity_poly.pdbx_seq_one_letter_code
_entity_poly.pdbx_strand_id
1 'polypeptide(L)'
;MLNQFYAAFAPLSFTVYGLWLIVVQTRHNEWRRSPAHRRRAYAVSLHFALPGLMSLLALVDPTATSVWRVSFALSAAAGAIILGYLQFSPLPAPPGALWQLESTTSIILYVLVVLVAAAPGAVKSIGAPLRVEAVLLSLIVFLGINVAWALMFDDVPAPEHRHA
;
A
#
# COMPACT_ATOMS: atom_id res chain seq x y z
N MET A 1 13.72 3.33 20.56
CA MET A 1 13.49 4.22 19.41
C MET A 1 12.61 3.56 18.33
N LEU A 2 12.92 2.37 17.81
CA LEU A 2 12.05 1.70 16.81
C LEU A 2 10.65 1.34 17.35
N ASN A 3 10.52 0.88 18.60
CA ASN A 3 9.19 0.66 19.20
C ASN A 3 8.37 1.94 19.25
N GLN A 4 8.99 3.11 19.51
CA GLN A 4 8.28 4.39 19.51
C GLN A 4 7.81 4.77 18.09
N PHE A 5 8.64 4.48 17.08
CA PHE A 5 8.23 4.65 15.68
C PHE A 5 7.01 3.78 15.38
N TYR A 6 7.06 2.46 15.60
CA TYR A 6 5.94 1.57 15.29
C TYR A 6 4.69 1.87 16.11
N ALA A 7 4.85 2.26 17.38
CA ALA A 7 3.74 2.71 18.24
C ALA A 7 3.05 3.98 17.74
N ALA A 8 3.79 4.91 17.13
CA ALA A 8 3.22 6.10 16.51
C ALA A 8 2.70 5.82 15.08
N PHE A 9 3.39 4.97 14.33
CA PHE A 9 3.13 4.72 12.92
C PHE A 9 1.89 3.86 12.69
N ALA A 10 1.66 2.82 13.51
CA ALA A 10 0.47 1.98 13.40
C ALA A 10 -0.84 2.79 13.46
N PRO A 11 -1.11 3.60 14.51
CA PRO A 11 -2.33 4.39 14.58
C PRO A 11 -2.39 5.47 13.50
N LEU A 12 -1.27 6.08 13.13
CA LEU A 12 -1.23 7.05 12.02
C LEU A 12 -1.73 6.38 10.73
N SER A 13 -1.15 5.23 10.38
CA SER A 13 -1.49 4.49 9.16
C SER A 13 -2.96 4.06 9.14
N PHE A 14 -3.49 3.54 10.25
CA PHE A 14 -4.91 3.20 10.37
C PHE A 14 -5.83 4.42 10.37
N THR A 15 -5.37 5.57 10.84
CA THR A 15 -6.12 6.83 10.77
C THR A 15 -6.27 7.26 9.31
N VAL A 16 -5.18 7.29 8.54
CA VAL A 16 -5.27 7.64 7.10
C VAL A 16 -6.11 6.62 6.33
N TYR A 17 -6.00 5.34 6.68
CA TYR A 17 -6.88 4.30 6.14
C TYR A 17 -8.36 4.57 6.44
N GLY A 18 -8.70 4.94 7.68
CA GLY A 18 -10.06 5.30 8.06
C GLY A 18 -10.59 6.51 7.29
N LEU A 19 -9.78 7.56 7.14
CA LEU A 19 -10.11 8.74 6.33
C LEU A 19 -10.32 8.36 4.86
N TRP A 20 -9.47 7.47 4.32
CA TRP A 20 -9.62 6.97 2.96
C TRP A 20 -10.94 6.21 2.76
N LEU A 21 -11.36 5.40 3.73
CA LEU A 21 -12.67 4.74 3.67
C LEU A 21 -13.83 5.73 3.62
N ILE A 22 -13.74 6.88 4.31
CA ILE A 22 -14.74 7.95 4.21
C ILE A 22 -14.79 8.50 2.79
N VAL A 23 -13.65 8.78 2.16
CA VAL A 23 -13.59 9.25 0.76
C VAL A 23 -14.19 8.23 -0.21
N VAL A 24 -13.87 6.94 -0.03
CA VAL A 24 -14.46 5.86 -0.84
C VAL A 24 -15.97 5.77 -0.64
N GLN A 25 -16.46 6.00 0.57
CA GLN A 25 -17.89 6.01 0.88
C GLN A 25 -18.61 7.21 0.23
N THR A 26 -18.03 8.42 0.28
CA THR A 26 -18.66 9.60 -0.33
C THR A 26 -18.74 9.49 -1.85
N ARG A 27 -17.72 8.92 -2.50
CA ARG A 27 -17.67 8.69 -3.95
C ARG A 27 -18.25 7.33 -4.37
N HIS A 28 -18.87 6.57 -3.44
CA HIS A 28 -19.27 5.18 -3.68
C HIS A 28 -20.18 5.01 -4.90
N ASN A 29 -21.17 5.88 -5.08
CA ASN A 29 -22.14 5.79 -6.17
C ASN A 29 -21.50 5.93 -7.56
N GLU A 30 -20.45 6.71 -7.66
CA GLU A 30 -19.70 6.96 -8.89
C GLU A 30 -18.69 5.83 -9.13
N TRP A 31 -17.85 5.55 -8.14
CA TRP A 31 -16.73 4.62 -8.27
C TRP A 31 -17.16 3.16 -8.31
N ARG A 32 -18.27 2.77 -7.67
CA ARG A 32 -18.74 1.36 -7.67
C ARG A 32 -18.97 0.82 -9.08
N ARG A 33 -19.34 1.68 -10.03
CA ARG A 33 -19.62 1.30 -11.43
C ARG A 33 -18.36 1.23 -12.28
N SER A 34 -17.27 1.88 -11.87
CA SER A 34 -16.01 1.91 -12.60
C SER A 34 -15.01 0.87 -12.05
N PRO A 35 -14.69 -0.21 -12.81
CA PRO A 35 -13.69 -1.19 -12.38
C PRO A 35 -12.32 -0.57 -12.09
N ALA A 36 -11.93 0.45 -12.87
CA ALA A 36 -10.67 1.17 -12.70
C ALA A 36 -10.60 1.88 -11.33
N HIS A 37 -11.63 2.63 -10.96
CA HIS A 37 -11.67 3.33 -9.67
C HIS A 37 -11.70 2.36 -8.49
N ARG A 38 -12.45 1.25 -8.60
CA ARG A 38 -12.44 0.21 -7.56
C ARG A 38 -11.04 -0.38 -7.33
N ARG A 39 -10.30 -0.63 -8.41
CA ARG A 39 -8.92 -1.15 -8.33
C ARG A 39 -7.97 -0.15 -7.70
N ARG A 40 -7.98 1.10 -8.16
CA ARG A 40 -7.15 2.17 -7.60
C ARG A 40 -7.46 2.40 -6.13
N ALA A 41 -8.75 2.45 -5.77
CA ALA A 41 -9.16 2.67 -4.40
C ALA A 41 -8.74 1.53 -3.47
N TYR A 42 -8.83 0.29 -3.95
CA TYR A 42 -8.36 -0.88 -3.22
C TYR A 42 -6.82 -0.91 -3.10
N ALA A 43 -6.08 -0.52 -4.15
CA ALA A 43 -4.63 -0.40 -4.07
C ALA A 43 -4.23 0.58 -2.96
N VAL A 44 -4.78 1.80 -2.97
CA VAL A 44 -4.57 2.81 -1.91
C VAL A 44 -4.89 2.26 -0.51
N SER A 45 -5.97 1.49 -0.37
CA SER A 45 -6.30 0.81 0.88
C SER A 45 -5.17 -0.10 1.39
N LEU A 46 -4.49 -0.83 0.49
CA LEU A 46 -3.35 -1.68 0.88
C LEU A 46 -2.16 -0.85 1.37
N HIS A 47 -1.86 0.30 0.75
CA HIS A 47 -0.77 1.20 1.16
C HIS A 47 -0.93 1.77 2.57
N PHE A 48 -2.13 1.73 3.15
CA PHE A 48 -2.36 2.16 4.53
C PHE A 48 -2.60 0.97 5.46
N ALA A 49 -3.42 -0.01 5.05
CA ALA A 49 -3.75 -1.13 5.91
C ALA A 49 -2.53 -2.03 6.20
N LEU A 50 -1.71 -2.35 5.19
CA LEU A 50 -0.57 -3.26 5.38
C LEU A 50 0.53 -2.63 6.24
N PRO A 51 0.98 -1.38 6.00
CA PRO A 51 1.97 -0.76 6.89
C PRO A 51 1.48 -0.58 8.33
N GLY A 52 0.20 -0.27 8.52
CA GLY A 52 -0.42 -0.22 9.84
C GLY A 52 -0.41 -1.58 10.54
N LEU A 53 -0.81 -2.64 9.84
CA LEU A 53 -0.81 -4.01 10.37
C LEU A 53 0.60 -4.49 10.69
N MET A 54 1.56 -4.27 9.81
CA MET A 54 2.96 -4.62 10.03
C MET A 54 3.50 -3.92 11.28
N SER A 55 3.24 -2.63 11.42
CA SER A 55 3.66 -1.86 12.59
C SER A 55 3.01 -2.34 13.88
N LEU A 56 1.74 -2.74 13.85
CA LEU A 56 1.05 -3.33 15.00
C LEU A 56 1.64 -4.69 15.37
N LEU A 57 1.91 -5.56 14.38
CA LEU A 57 2.51 -6.87 14.59
C LEU A 57 3.94 -6.78 15.14
N ALA A 58 4.69 -5.74 14.77
CA ALA A 58 6.01 -5.47 15.36
C ALA A 58 5.95 -5.16 16.86
N LEU A 59 4.80 -4.72 17.38
CA LEU A 59 4.61 -4.41 18.80
C LEU A 59 4.15 -5.61 19.64
N VAL A 60 3.71 -6.72 19.01
CA VAL A 60 3.21 -7.91 19.71
C VAL A 60 4.31 -8.56 20.55
N ASP A 61 5.48 -8.77 19.95
CA ASP A 61 6.68 -9.22 20.67
C ASP A 61 7.92 -8.53 20.08
N PRO A 62 8.35 -7.39 20.67
CA PRO A 62 9.50 -6.65 20.18
C PRO A 62 10.84 -7.37 20.36
N THR A 63 10.87 -8.43 21.17
CA THR A 63 12.10 -9.17 21.50
C THR A 63 12.30 -10.37 20.58
N ALA A 64 11.21 -10.97 20.10
CA ALA A 64 11.25 -12.10 19.17
C ALA A 64 11.48 -11.64 17.72
N THR A 65 12.73 -11.79 17.29
CA THR A 65 13.13 -11.36 15.94
C THR A 65 12.42 -12.12 14.81
N SER A 66 12.01 -13.36 15.05
CA SER A 66 11.28 -14.17 14.07
C SER A 66 9.86 -13.68 13.82
N VAL A 67 9.17 -13.18 14.85
CA VAL A 67 7.74 -12.81 14.79
C VAL A 67 7.52 -11.63 13.84
N TRP A 68 8.30 -10.55 13.99
CA TRP A 68 8.18 -9.40 13.10
C TRP A 68 8.61 -9.75 11.67
N ARG A 69 9.63 -10.59 11.47
CA ARG A 69 10.12 -10.98 10.14
C ARG A 69 9.08 -11.76 9.35
N VAL A 70 8.46 -12.75 9.98
CA VAL A 70 7.38 -13.52 9.35
C VAL A 70 6.20 -12.60 9.05
N SER A 71 5.82 -11.74 9.99
CA SER A 71 4.71 -10.79 9.81
C SER A 71 4.95 -9.83 8.65
N PHE A 72 6.15 -9.27 8.54
CA PHE A 72 6.54 -8.33 7.49
C PHE A 72 6.63 -9.04 6.15
N ALA A 73 7.28 -10.21 6.09
CA ALA A 73 7.39 -10.99 4.87
C ALA A 73 6.01 -11.40 4.34
N LEU A 74 5.11 -11.91 5.20
CA LEU A 74 3.77 -12.33 4.79
C LEU A 74 2.92 -11.15 4.33
N SER A 75 2.91 -10.05 5.09
CA SER A 75 2.12 -8.86 4.77
C SER A 75 2.61 -8.21 3.48
N ALA A 76 3.93 -8.10 3.30
CA ALA A 76 4.50 -7.51 2.10
C ALA A 76 4.36 -8.43 0.88
N ALA A 77 4.48 -9.74 1.05
CA ALA A 77 4.20 -10.70 -0.01
C ALA A 77 2.73 -10.61 -0.45
N ALA A 78 1.79 -10.52 0.49
CA ALA A 78 0.39 -10.30 0.19
C ALA A 78 0.18 -8.98 -0.59
N GLY A 79 0.79 -7.88 -0.16
CA GLY A 79 0.77 -6.60 -0.88
C GLY A 79 1.28 -6.71 -2.32
N ALA A 80 2.46 -7.31 -2.51
CA ALA A 80 3.05 -7.51 -3.84
C ALA A 80 2.19 -8.41 -4.73
N ILE A 81 1.67 -9.52 -4.21
CA ILE A 81 0.82 -10.46 -4.95
C ILE A 81 -0.49 -9.79 -5.37
N ILE A 82 -1.16 -9.11 -4.44
CA ILE A 82 -2.45 -8.50 -4.73
C ILE A 82 -2.28 -7.34 -5.72
N LEU A 83 -1.30 -6.45 -5.52
CA LEU A 83 -1.03 -5.37 -6.46
C LEU A 83 -0.59 -5.89 -7.84
N GLY A 84 0.24 -6.93 -7.88
CA GLY A 84 0.62 -7.60 -9.12
C GLY A 84 -0.61 -8.18 -9.84
N TYR A 85 -1.50 -8.86 -9.11
CA TYR A 85 -2.76 -9.34 -9.67
C TYR A 85 -3.61 -8.18 -10.22
N LEU A 86 -3.71 -7.05 -9.50
CA LEU A 86 -4.45 -5.89 -9.97
C LEU A 86 -3.85 -5.25 -11.23
N GLN A 87 -2.52 -5.23 -11.34
CA GLN A 87 -1.79 -4.66 -12.48
C GLN A 87 -1.88 -5.55 -13.73
N PHE A 88 -1.77 -6.87 -13.58
CA PHE A 88 -1.72 -7.82 -14.70
C PHE A 88 -3.05 -8.51 -15.01
N SER A 89 -4.11 -8.23 -14.26
CA SER A 89 -5.42 -8.83 -14.51
C SER A 89 -6.05 -8.33 -15.82
N PRO A 90 -6.74 -9.22 -16.59
CA PRO A 90 -7.25 -8.90 -17.93
C PRO A 90 -8.41 -7.90 -17.96
N LEU A 91 -8.94 -7.47 -16.80
CA LEU A 91 -9.96 -6.42 -16.79
C LEU A 91 -9.35 -5.08 -17.18
N PRO A 92 -10.16 -4.13 -17.72
CA PRO A 92 -9.69 -2.82 -18.13
C PRO A 92 -8.82 -2.15 -17.07
N ALA A 93 -7.56 -1.90 -17.43
CA ALA A 93 -6.62 -1.21 -16.58
C ALA A 93 -7.03 0.27 -16.46
N PRO A 94 -6.83 0.90 -15.29
CA PRO A 94 -6.96 2.34 -15.17
C PRO A 94 -6.06 3.06 -16.17
N PRO A 95 -6.58 4.01 -16.96
CA PRO A 95 -5.78 4.71 -17.97
C PRO A 95 -4.75 5.65 -17.33
N GLY A 96 -3.59 5.79 -17.97
CA GLY A 96 -2.57 6.78 -17.62
C GLY A 96 -1.26 6.20 -17.08
N ALA A 97 -0.13 6.76 -17.54
CA ALA A 97 1.22 6.33 -17.17
C ALA A 97 1.49 6.43 -15.65
N LEU A 98 0.81 7.35 -14.95
CA LEU A 98 0.94 7.52 -13.50
C LEU A 98 0.50 6.29 -12.73
N TRP A 99 -0.57 5.60 -13.17
CA TRP A 99 -1.03 4.36 -12.54
C TRP A 99 -0.01 3.23 -12.73
N GLN A 100 0.52 3.06 -13.94
CA GLN A 100 1.53 2.05 -14.20
C GLN A 100 2.81 2.30 -13.41
N LEU A 101 3.27 3.55 -13.36
CA LEU A 101 4.45 3.93 -12.61
C LEU A 101 4.25 3.66 -11.12
N GLU A 102 3.12 4.08 -10.57
CA GLU A 102 2.81 3.85 -9.16
C GLU A 102 2.68 2.36 -8.85
N SER A 103 1.83 1.61 -9.55
CA SER A 103 1.62 0.20 -9.24
C SER A 103 2.93 -0.60 -9.33
N THR A 104 3.77 -0.30 -10.33
CA THR A 104 5.09 -0.91 -10.46
C THR A 104 6.01 -0.52 -9.29
N THR A 105 6.03 0.76 -8.91
CA THR A 105 6.83 1.25 -7.77
C THR A 105 6.37 0.61 -6.46
N SER A 106 5.07 0.50 -6.24
CA SER A 106 4.45 -0.12 -5.07
C SER A 106 4.81 -1.61 -4.97
N ILE A 107 4.72 -2.35 -6.08
CA ILE A 107 5.16 -3.76 -6.13
C ILE A 107 6.64 -3.87 -5.78
N ILE A 108 7.50 -3.02 -6.36
CA ILE A 108 8.93 -3.01 -6.06
C ILE A 108 9.16 -2.76 -4.56
N LEU A 109 8.50 -1.76 -3.97
CA LEU A 109 8.64 -1.46 -2.54
C LEU A 109 8.22 -2.65 -1.66
N TYR A 110 7.10 -3.31 -1.96
CA TYR A 110 6.69 -4.50 -1.22
C TYR A 110 7.66 -5.68 -1.40
N VAL A 111 8.17 -5.90 -2.61
CA VAL A 111 9.20 -6.92 -2.87
C VAL A 111 10.48 -6.62 -2.07
N LEU A 112 10.91 -5.36 -2.02
CA LEU A 112 12.06 -4.96 -1.21
C LEU A 112 11.83 -5.25 0.28
N VAL A 113 10.64 -5.01 0.81
CA VAL A 113 10.31 -5.38 2.19
C VAL A 113 10.43 -6.90 2.40
N VAL A 114 9.91 -7.72 1.48
CA VAL A 114 10.07 -9.19 1.55
C VAL A 114 11.55 -9.58 1.55
N LEU A 115 12.35 -8.99 0.67
CA LEU A 115 13.78 -9.28 0.59
C LEU A 115 14.53 -8.90 1.87
N VAL A 116 14.21 -7.74 2.48
CA VAL A 116 14.82 -7.33 3.75
C VAL A 116 14.42 -8.27 4.89
N ALA A 117 13.15 -8.66 4.97
CA ALA A 117 12.66 -9.57 6.00
C ALA A 117 13.31 -10.97 5.87
N ALA A 118 13.40 -11.49 4.64
CA ALA A 118 13.98 -12.80 4.34
C ALA A 118 15.50 -12.83 4.51
N ALA A 119 16.21 -11.81 3.99
CA ALA A 119 17.66 -11.75 3.94
C ALA A 119 18.22 -10.44 4.55
N PRO A 120 18.10 -10.23 5.88
CA PRO A 120 18.52 -9.00 6.55
C PRO A 120 20.03 -8.76 6.46
N GLY A 121 20.82 -9.81 6.18
CA GLY A 121 22.25 -9.71 5.91
C GLY A 121 22.57 -8.79 4.72
N ALA A 122 21.69 -8.74 3.72
CA ALA A 122 21.89 -7.96 2.49
C ALA A 122 21.88 -6.44 2.74
N VAL A 123 21.21 -5.97 3.80
CA VAL A 123 21.09 -4.54 4.11
C VAL A 123 21.94 -4.08 5.30
N LYS A 124 22.71 -4.99 5.91
CA LYS A 124 23.57 -4.65 7.07
C LYS A 124 24.57 -3.52 6.78
N SER A 125 25.03 -3.39 5.54
CA SER A 125 25.94 -2.31 5.09
C SER A 125 25.26 -0.95 4.97
N ILE A 126 23.93 -0.93 4.78
CA ILE A 126 23.12 0.29 4.61
C ILE A 126 22.54 0.74 5.95
N GLY A 127 22.23 -0.20 6.84
CA GLY A 127 21.77 0.10 8.19
C GLY A 127 21.19 -1.12 8.91
N ALA A 128 20.61 -0.89 10.08
CA ALA A 128 19.85 -1.94 10.77
C ALA A 128 18.64 -2.34 9.91
N PRO A 129 18.37 -3.65 9.70
CA PRO A 129 17.28 -4.13 8.84
C PRO A 129 15.92 -3.49 9.15
N LEU A 130 15.55 -3.42 10.44
CA LEU A 130 14.32 -2.77 10.90
C LEU A 130 14.24 -1.27 10.55
N ARG A 131 15.37 -0.57 10.49
CA ARG A 131 15.40 0.85 10.09
C ARG A 131 15.12 0.98 8.60
N VAL A 132 15.68 0.08 7.79
CA VAL A 132 15.42 0.05 6.34
C VAL A 132 13.94 -0.25 6.08
N GLU A 133 13.36 -1.22 6.80
CA GLU A 133 11.93 -1.51 6.70
C GLU A 133 11.05 -0.33 7.11
N ALA A 134 11.37 0.36 8.21
CA ALA A 134 10.64 1.56 8.62
C ALA A 134 10.63 2.65 7.52
N VAL A 135 11.76 2.82 6.81
CA VAL A 135 11.84 3.74 5.66
C VAL A 135 10.96 3.24 4.51
N LEU A 136 11.02 1.95 4.17
CA LEU A 136 10.18 1.37 3.11
C LEU A 136 8.68 1.53 3.41
N LEU A 137 8.25 1.27 4.64
CA LEU A 137 6.87 1.48 5.07
C LEU A 137 6.44 2.95 4.96
N SER A 138 7.34 3.88 5.32
CA SER A 138 7.09 5.31 5.19
C SER A 138 6.91 5.72 3.73
N LEU A 139 7.71 5.17 2.82
CA LEU A 139 7.59 5.39 1.38
C LEU A 139 6.29 4.82 0.81
N ILE A 140 5.87 3.63 1.26
CA ILE A 140 4.60 3.01 0.86
C ILE A 140 3.43 3.90 1.27
N VAL A 141 3.39 4.38 2.52
CA VAL A 141 2.32 5.28 2.99
C VAL A 141 2.35 6.61 2.24
N PHE A 142 3.54 7.19 2.02
CA PHE A 142 3.69 8.42 1.24
C PHE A 142 3.14 8.26 -0.18
N LEU A 143 3.46 7.16 -0.86
CA LEU A 143 2.93 6.86 -2.18
C LEU A 143 1.41 6.71 -2.15
N GLY A 144 0.88 5.99 -1.16
CA GLY A 144 -0.56 5.85 -0.94
C GLY A 144 -1.26 7.21 -0.78
N ILE A 145 -0.68 8.16 -0.03
CA ILE A 145 -1.24 9.52 0.14
C ILE A 145 -1.30 10.25 -1.20
N ASN A 146 -0.25 10.19 -2.01
CA ASN A 146 -0.21 10.86 -3.32
C ASN A 146 -1.26 10.28 -4.27
N VAL A 147 -1.42 8.96 -4.31
CA VAL A 147 -2.47 8.34 -5.14
C VAL A 147 -3.86 8.62 -4.61
N ALA A 148 -4.06 8.55 -3.28
CA ALA A 148 -5.33 8.90 -2.66
C ALA A 148 -5.77 10.31 -3.05
N TRP A 149 -4.83 11.27 -3.00
CA TRP A 149 -5.06 12.64 -3.42
C TRP A 149 -5.46 12.73 -4.89
N ALA A 150 -4.67 12.12 -5.79
CA ALA A 150 -4.97 12.14 -7.22
C ALA A 150 -6.34 11.51 -7.54
N LEU A 151 -6.63 10.36 -6.91
CA LEU A 151 -7.87 9.62 -7.14
C LEU A 151 -9.10 10.34 -6.60
N MET A 152 -8.96 11.06 -5.47
CA MET A 152 -10.06 11.84 -4.88
C MET A 152 -10.62 12.87 -5.87
N PHE A 153 -9.75 13.47 -6.69
CA PHE A 153 -10.11 14.46 -7.71
C PHE A 153 -10.27 13.87 -9.12
N ASP A 154 -10.15 12.56 -9.29
CA ASP A 154 -10.33 11.89 -10.58
C ASP A 154 -11.83 11.79 -10.91
N ASP A 155 -12.20 12.13 -12.13
CA ASP A 155 -13.58 12.10 -12.61
C ASP A 155 -13.89 10.76 -13.30
N VAL A 156 -15.11 10.27 -13.14
CA VAL A 156 -15.60 9.12 -13.91
C VAL A 156 -16.11 9.63 -15.26
N PRO A 157 -15.50 9.25 -16.39
CA PRO A 157 -15.98 9.69 -17.71
C PRO A 157 -17.45 9.31 -17.90
N ALA A 158 -18.27 10.27 -18.34
CA ALA A 158 -19.66 10.01 -18.69
C ALA A 158 -19.73 9.00 -19.85
N PRO A 159 -20.72 8.09 -19.88
CA PRO A 159 -20.90 7.21 -21.02
C PRO A 159 -21.13 8.07 -22.26
N GLU A 160 -20.26 7.95 -23.27
CA GLU A 160 -20.46 8.60 -24.56
C GLU A 160 -21.84 8.23 -25.09
N HIS A 161 -22.72 9.22 -25.21
CA HIS A 161 -23.92 9.09 -26.02
C HIS A 161 -23.46 8.91 -27.46
N ARG A 162 -23.29 7.65 -27.87
CA ARG A 162 -23.19 7.31 -29.29
C ARG A 162 -24.48 7.79 -29.95
N HIS A 163 -24.41 8.96 -30.59
CA HIS A 163 -25.41 9.42 -31.52
C HIS A 163 -25.50 8.36 -32.62
N ALA A 164 -26.62 7.62 -32.60
CA ALA A 164 -27.05 6.73 -33.67
C ALA A 164 -27.64 7.56 -34.81
#